data_AF-A0A3D2KLH4-F1
#
_entry.id   AF-A0A3D2KLH4-F1
#
_cell.length_a   1.000
_cell.length_b   1.000
_cell.length_c   1.000
_cell.angle_alpha   90.00
_cell.angle_beta   90.00
_cell.angle_gamma   90.00
#
_symmetry.space_group_name_H-M   'P 1'
#
loop_
_entity.id
_entity.type
_entity.pdbx_description
1 polymer ?
#
loop_
_entity_poly.entity_id
_entity_poly.type
_entity_poly.pdbx_seq_one_letter_code
_entity_poly.pdbx_strand_id
1 'polypeptide(L)'
;MSEILGLKALNGVVQAPLEGRRPKPRECGLTMVIDKGLGLSETTDLMAMGADYVDIVKISFGTAALYPLETLHAKIRIIRSHGVTVCPGGTLLEVALMQNRLSQFLGRIASLGFNAVEVSDGTIQMSAARRGAVITAVLDAGFDVITEVGKKDPTQHLPPEEVVDRVRFDLDYGAKLVILEARESGKGVGIFAG
;
A
#
# COMPACT_ATOMS: atom_id res chain seq x y z
N MET A 1 0.09 28.47 -22.94
CA MET A 1 -0.79 27.98 -21.85
C MET A 1 -0.32 26.66 -21.23
N SER A 2 0.45 25.80 -21.90
CA SER A 2 0.96 24.54 -21.32
C SER A 2 2.14 24.73 -20.34
N GLU A 3 2.90 25.81 -20.44
CA GLU A 3 4.09 26.05 -19.61
C GLU A 3 3.81 26.30 -18.11
N ILE A 4 2.54 26.51 -17.73
CA ILE A 4 2.14 26.79 -16.34
C ILE A 4 1.66 25.53 -15.60
N LEU A 5 1.25 24.48 -16.32
CA LEU A 5 0.77 23.24 -15.68
C LEU A 5 1.91 22.54 -14.93
N GLY A 6 1.78 22.45 -13.61
CA GLY A 6 2.73 21.77 -12.73
C GLY A 6 3.79 22.68 -12.07
N LEU A 7 3.85 23.97 -12.44
CA LEU A 7 4.71 24.93 -11.74
C LEU A 7 4.18 25.17 -10.32
N LYS A 8 5.06 25.06 -9.32
CA LYS A 8 4.74 25.42 -7.94
C LYS A 8 4.83 26.94 -7.79
N ALA A 9 4.03 27.47 -6.86
CA ALA A 9 3.83 28.92 -6.69
C ALA A 9 5.13 29.72 -6.49
N LEU A 10 6.20 29.10 -5.98
CA LEU A 10 7.50 29.72 -5.71
C LEU A 10 8.64 29.17 -6.58
N ASN A 11 8.35 28.37 -7.62
CA ASN A 11 9.39 27.89 -8.54
C ASN A 11 10.13 29.07 -9.17
N GLY A 12 11.47 29.03 -9.14
CA GLY A 12 12.32 30.12 -9.65
C GLY A 12 12.48 31.31 -8.71
N VAL A 13 11.73 31.38 -7.60
CA VAL A 13 11.86 32.41 -6.56
C VAL A 13 12.52 31.85 -5.31
N VAL A 14 12.05 30.69 -4.83
CA VAL A 14 12.63 29.98 -3.69
C VAL A 14 13.23 28.67 -4.19
N GLN A 15 14.53 28.49 -3.97
CA GLN A 15 15.23 27.26 -4.32
C GLN A 15 14.87 26.15 -3.33
N ALA A 16 14.70 24.93 -3.84
CA ALA A 16 14.48 23.78 -2.98
C ALA A 16 15.74 23.52 -2.13
N PRO A 17 15.61 23.22 -0.83
CA PRO A 17 16.76 22.95 0.02
C PRO A 17 17.48 21.64 -0.35
N LEU A 18 16.79 20.73 -1.07
CA LEU A 18 17.31 19.46 -1.55
C LEU A 18 16.81 19.23 -3.00
N GLU A 19 17.73 18.84 -3.87
CA GLU A 19 17.44 18.48 -5.26
C GLU A 19 17.25 16.96 -5.43
N GLY A 20 16.86 16.53 -6.64
CA GLY A 20 16.88 15.11 -7.02
C GLY A 20 15.57 14.33 -6.79
N ARG A 21 14.48 14.97 -6.34
CA ARG A 21 13.17 14.32 -6.31
C ARG A 21 12.70 14.04 -7.75
N ARG A 22 12.51 12.76 -8.08
CA ARG A 22 12.05 12.33 -9.40
C ARG A 22 10.56 12.66 -9.62
N PRO A 23 10.13 12.97 -10.86
CA PRO A 23 8.71 13.05 -11.20
C PRO A 23 8.08 11.65 -11.17
N LYS A 24 6.75 11.60 -11.24
CA LYS A 24 6.01 10.33 -11.39
C LYS A 24 6.07 9.80 -12.84
N PRO A 25 5.94 8.49 -13.07
CA PRO A 25 5.91 7.41 -12.07
C PRO A 25 7.28 7.22 -11.41
N ARG A 26 7.30 6.97 -10.09
CA ARG A 26 8.53 6.81 -9.31
C ARG A 26 8.86 5.34 -9.08
N GLU A 27 10.14 5.05 -9.06
CA GLU A 27 10.70 3.75 -8.68
C GLU A 27 11.48 3.81 -7.35
N CYS A 28 11.80 5.00 -6.87
CA CYS A 28 12.52 5.23 -5.61
C CYS A 28 12.02 6.50 -4.91
N GLY A 29 12.23 6.61 -3.60
CA GLY A 29 11.77 7.75 -2.80
C GLY A 29 10.24 7.84 -2.74
N LEU A 30 9.59 6.68 -2.65
CA LEU A 30 8.13 6.54 -2.69
C LEU A 30 7.50 7.03 -1.39
N THR A 31 6.33 7.66 -1.52
CA THR A 31 5.46 8.00 -0.40
C THR A 31 4.23 7.11 -0.42
N MET A 32 4.02 6.37 0.68
CA MET A 32 2.77 5.63 0.92
C MET A 32 1.98 6.33 2.03
N VAL A 33 0.73 6.68 1.75
CA VAL A 33 -0.21 7.28 2.71
C VAL A 33 -1.16 6.21 3.23
N ILE A 34 -1.37 6.19 4.55
CA ILE A 34 -2.39 5.38 5.20
C ILE A 34 -3.69 6.17 5.34
N ASP A 35 -4.76 5.70 4.70
CA ASP A 35 -6.10 6.26 4.82
C ASP A 35 -6.89 5.43 5.84
N LYS A 36 -7.24 6.07 6.96
CA LYS A 36 -7.95 5.44 8.08
C LYS A 36 -9.46 5.71 8.08
N GLY A 37 -10.00 6.41 7.09
CA GLY A 37 -11.39 6.83 7.16
C GLY A 37 -11.75 8.12 6.43
N LEU A 38 -10.88 8.69 5.60
CA LEU A 38 -11.13 10.00 4.97
C LEU A 38 -12.44 10.00 4.16
N GLY A 39 -13.15 11.11 4.17
CA GLY A 39 -14.32 11.32 3.30
C GLY A 39 -13.93 11.48 1.83
N LEU A 40 -14.92 11.52 0.93
CA LEU A 40 -14.69 11.78 -0.49
C LEU A 40 -14.14 13.19 -0.74
N SER A 41 -14.64 14.20 -0.02
CA SER A 41 -14.14 15.57 -0.14
C SER A 41 -12.68 15.66 0.29
N GLU A 42 -12.34 15.11 1.47
CA GLU A 42 -10.95 15.10 1.95
C GLU A 42 -10.02 14.31 1.02
N THR A 43 -10.49 13.21 0.45
CA THR A 43 -9.72 12.46 -0.56
C THR A 43 -9.50 13.29 -1.82
N THR A 44 -10.52 14.03 -2.27
CA THR A 44 -10.44 14.92 -3.43
C THR A 44 -9.43 16.03 -3.19
N ASP A 45 -9.51 16.70 -2.04
CA ASP A 45 -8.61 17.79 -1.66
C ASP A 45 -7.18 17.28 -1.49
N LEU A 46 -6.99 16.11 -0.85
CA LEU A 46 -5.68 15.49 -0.69
C LEU A 46 -5.05 15.16 -2.05
N MET A 47 -5.81 14.60 -2.99
CA MET A 47 -5.28 14.28 -4.31
C MET A 47 -5.00 15.53 -5.13
N ALA A 48 -5.90 16.53 -5.11
CA ALA A 48 -5.71 17.78 -5.85
C ALA A 48 -4.44 18.55 -5.40
N MET A 49 -4.14 18.54 -4.10
CA MET A 49 -3.02 19.28 -3.54
C MET A 49 -1.74 18.46 -3.41
N GLY A 50 -1.88 17.17 -3.10
CA GLY A 50 -0.78 16.31 -2.65
C GLY A 50 -0.40 15.19 -3.61
N ALA A 51 -1.15 14.93 -4.69
CA ALA A 51 -0.90 13.76 -5.54
C ALA A 51 0.51 13.71 -6.12
N ASP A 52 1.14 14.86 -6.42
CA ASP A 52 2.52 14.89 -6.90
C ASP A 52 3.51 14.27 -5.92
N TYR A 53 3.18 14.20 -4.63
CA TYR A 53 4.04 13.70 -3.56
C TYR A 53 3.61 12.36 -2.99
N VAL A 54 2.47 11.80 -3.42
CA VAL A 54 1.90 10.53 -2.93
C VAL A 54 1.94 9.50 -4.03
N ASP A 55 2.55 8.34 -3.82
CA ASP A 55 2.67 7.29 -4.85
C ASP A 55 1.69 6.13 -4.61
N ILE A 56 1.41 5.83 -3.34
CA ILE A 56 0.52 4.75 -2.92
C ILE A 56 -0.42 5.25 -1.82
N VAL A 57 -1.70 4.87 -1.88
CA VAL A 57 -2.65 4.99 -0.76
C VAL A 57 -3.09 3.60 -0.32
N LYS A 58 -2.90 3.32 0.98
CA LYS A 58 -3.43 2.12 1.62
C LYS A 58 -4.72 2.46 2.35
N ILE A 59 -5.81 1.79 1.98
CA ILE A 59 -7.05 1.80 2.75
C ILE A 59 -6.86 0.87 3.95
N SER A 60 -6.69 1.49 5.12
CA SER A 60 -6.05 0.88 6.28
C SER A 60 -6.70 -0.42 6.77
N PHE A 61 -5.88 -1.40 7.18
CA PHE A 61 -6.31 -2.66 7.80
C PHE A 61 -7.49 -3.33 7.06
N GLY A 62 -8.67 -3.38 7.69
CA GLY A 62 -9.92 -3.88 7.14
C GLY A 62 -10.98 -2.79 6.90
N THR A 63 -10.62 -1.51 6.97
CA THR A 63 -11.61 -0.41 6.90
C THR A 63 -12.35 -0.38 5.57
N ALA A 64 -11.73 -0.85 4.47
CA ALA A 64 -12.39 -0.97 3.17
C ALA A 64 -13.71 -1.77 3.25
N ALA A 65 -13.83 -2.74 4.16
CA ALA A 65 -15.06 -3.51 4.35
C ALA A 65 -16.21 -2.72 5.00
N LEU A 66 -15.93 -1.56 5.59
CA LEU A 66 -16.89 -0.73 6.31
C LEU A 66 -17.48 0.41 5.46
N TYR A 67 -16.90 0.66 4.28
CA TYR A 67 -17.41 1.69 3.38
C TYR A 67 -18.68 1.25 2.67
N PRO A 68 -19.64 2.16 2.42
CA PRO A 68 -20.64 1.94 1.38
C PRO A 68 -19.95 1.70 0.04
N LEU A 69 -20.48 0.75 -0.75
CA LEU A 69 -19.88 0.29 -2.00
C LEU A 69 -19.55 1.45 -2.96
N GLU A 70 -20.53 2.31 -3.21
CA GLU A 70 -20.39 3.46 -4.12
C GLU A 70 -19.35 4.46 -3.62
N THR A 71 -19.28 4.67 -2.31
CA THR A 71 -18.31 5.58 -1.69
C THR A 71 -16.89 5.07 -1.88
N LEU A 72 -16.64 3.77 -1.64
CA LEU A 72 -15.30 3.21 -1.82
C LEU A 72 -14.88 3.21 -3.30
N HIS A 73 -15.80 2.84 -4.20
CA HIS A 73 -15.54 2.86 -5.63
C HIS A 73 -15.22 4.28 -6.14
N ALA A 74 -15.99 5.30 -5.71
CA ALA A 74 -15.72 6.69 -6.06
C ALA A 74 -14.37 7.18 -5.51
N LYS A 75 -14.04 6.82 -4.26
CA LYS A 75 -12.75 7.14 -3.63
C LYS A 75 -11.58 6.58 -4.44
N ILE A 76 -11.64 5.29 -4.75
CA ILE A 76 -10.60 4.59 -5.53
C ILE A 76 -10.41 5.25 -6.90
N ARG A 77 -11.51 5.62 -7.57
CA ARG A 77 -11.47 6.31 -8.86
C ARG A 77 -10.75 7.67 -8.76
N ILE A 78 -11.02 8.46 -7.71
CA ILE A 78 -10.35 9.76 -7.47
C ILE A 78 -8.84 9.57 -7.27
N ILE A 79 -8.44 8.60 -6.44
CA ILE A 79 -7.04 8.31 -6.18
C ILE A 79 -6.34 7.90 -7.48
N ARG A 80 -6.93 6.96 -8.22
CA ARG A 80 -6.35 6.43 -9.46
C ARG A 80 -6.29 7.46 -10.59
N SER A 81 -7.24 8.40 -10.68
CA SER A 81 -7.21 9.44 -11.71
C SER A 81 -6.01 10.38 -11.59
N HIS A 82 -5.34 10.38 -10.43
CA HIS A 82 -4.12 11.13 -10.17
C HIS A 82 -2.83 10.30 -10.30
N GLY A 83 -2.93 9.11 -10.92
CA GLY A 83 -1.79 8.20 -11.10
C GLY A 83 -1.21 7.71 -9.77
N VAL A 84 -2.06 7.51 -8.77
CA VAL A 84 -1.69 6.98 -7.45
C VAL A 84 -2.18 5.54 -7.35
N THR A 85 -1.31 4.64 -6.91
CA THR A 85 -1.68 3.24 -6.65
C THR A 85 -2.52 3.15 -5.39
N VAL A 86 -3.52 2.28 -5.37
CA VAL A 86 -4.37 2.06 -4.21
C VAL A 86 -4.50 0.58 -3.91
N CYS A 87 -4.29 0.23 -2.64
CA CYS A 87 -4.42 -1.13 -2.12
C CYS A 87 -5.29 -1.18 -0.86
N PRO A 88 -5.98 -2.30 -0.60
CA PRO A 88 -6.51 -2.59 0.73
C PRO A 88 -5.37 -2.96 1.68
N GLY A 89 -5.58 -2.81 2.99
CA GLY A 89 -4.65 -3.30 3.99
C GLY A 89 -4.55 -4.83 4.02
N GLY A 90 -3.36 -5.34 4.30
CA GLY A 90 -3.06 -6.77 4.24
C GLY A 90 -3.85 -7.58 5.26
N THR A 91 -4.22 -6.99 6.40
CA THR A 91 -5.10 -7.63 7.38
C THR A 91 -6.46 -8.00 6.80
N LEU A 92 -7.00 -7.24 5.84
CA LEU A 92 -8.24 -7.64 5.17
C LEU A 92 -8.06 -8.89 4.32
N LEU A 93 -6.93 -9.01 3.62
CA LEU A 93 -6.56 -10.22 2.90
C LEU A 93 -6.38 -11.39 3.86
N GLU A 94 -5.71 -11.19 5.00
CA GLU A 94 -5.53 -12.23 6.03
C GLU A 94 -6.88 -12.80 6.50
N VAL A 95 -7.89 -11.95 6.73
CA VAL A 95 -9.26 -12.39 7.04
C VAL A 95 -9.85 -13.23 5.91
N ALA A 96 -9.72 -12.79 4.66
CA ALA A 96 -10.20 -13.55 3.50
C ALA A 96 -9.50 -14.92 3.38
N LEU A 97 -8.20 -14.99 3.67
CA LEU A 97 -7.42 -16.23 3.68
C LEU A 97 -7.87 -17.19 4.79
N MET A 98 -8.16 -16.69 5.99
CA MET A 98 -8.71 -17.51 7.08
C MET A 98 -10.07 -18.11 6.72
N GLN A 99 -10.86 -17.41 5.90
CA GLN A 99 -12.18 -17.83 5.48
C GLN A 99 -12.17 -18.67 4.18
N ASN A 100 -11.01 -18.95 3.61
CA ASN A 100 -10.86 -19.61 2.31
C ASN A 100 -11.59 -18.88 1.17
N ARG A 101 -11.54 -17.55 1.16
CA ARG A 101 -12.26 -16.67 0.23
C ARG A 101 -11.35 -15.87 -0.71
N LEU A 102 -10.12 -16.33 -0.96
CA LEU A 102 -9.12 -15.57 -1.75
C LEU A 102 -9.65 -15.16 -3.12
N SER A 103 -10.20 -16.10 -3.90
CA SER A 103 -10.72 -15.81 -5.25
C SER A 103 -11.86 -14.78 -5.22
N GLN A 104 -12.81 -14.92 -4.28
CA GLN A 104 -13.92 -13.97 -4.13
C GLN A 104 -13.43 -12.59 -3.68
N PHE A 105 -12.43 -12.56 -2.79
CA PHE A 105 -11.80 -11.32 -2.35
C PHE A 105 -11.15 -10.59 -3.53
N LEU A 106 -10.31 -11.26 -4.32
CA LEU A 106 -9.66 -10.69 -5.50
C LEU A 106 -10.69 -10.17 -6.53
N GLY A 107 -11.75 -10.93 -6.79
CA GLY A 107 -12.84 -10.48 -7.66
C GLY A 107 -13.55 -9.23 -7.14
N ARG A 108 -13.81 -9.15 -5.82
CA ARG A 108 -14.44 -7.97 -5.22
C ARG A 108 -13.53 -6.73 -5.30
N ILE A 109 -12.27 -6.82 -4.93
CA ILE A 109 -11.37 -5.66 -4.98
C ILE A 109 -11.08 -5.22 -6.42
N ALA A 110 -11.05 -6.15 -7.39
CA ALA A 110 -10.99 -5.82 -8.81
C ALA A 110 -12.21 -4.99 -9.22
N SER A 111 -13.42 -5.43 -8.85
CA SER A 111 -14.67 -4.71 -9.18
C SER A 111 -14.75 -3.31 -8.54
N LEU A 112 -14.06 -3.10 -7.42
CA LEU A 112 -13.94 -1.79 -6.76
C LEU A 112 -12.90 -0.88 -7.41
N GLY A 113 -12.05 -1.43 -8.28
CA GLY A 113 -11.04 -0.69 -9.03
C GLY A 113 -9.69 -0.57 -8.33
N PHE A 114 -9.42 -1.32 -7.26
CA PHE A 114 -8.07 -1.41 -6.70
C PHE A 114 -7.09 -1.91 -7.78
N ASN A 115 -5.83 -1.46 -7.72
CA ASN A 115 -4.79 -1.87 -8.67
C ASN A 115 -3.55 -2.49 -8.01
N ALA A 116 -3.56 -2.59 -6.68
CA ALA A 116 -2.57 -3.32 -5.91
C ALA A 116 -3.21 -4.06 -4.74
N VAL A 117 -2.52 -5.07 -4.21
CA VAL A 117 -2.92 -5.80 -3.00
C VAL A 117 -1.75 -5.88 -2.05
N GLU A 118 -2.02 -5.59 -0.77
CA GLU A 118 -1.07 -5.86 0.30
C GLU A 118 -1.15 -7.34 0.74
N VAL A 119 -0.03 -8.06 0.72
CA VAL A 119 0.09 -9.43 1.22
C VAL A 119 0.91 -9.46 2.51
N SER A 120 0.27 -9.86 3.61
CA SER A 120 0.88 -9.92 4.94
C SER A 120 0.51 -11.21 5.67
N ASP A 121 1.29 -11.52 6.71
CA ASP A 121 1.02 -12.58 7.68
C ASP A 121 1.20 -12.05 9.11
N GLY A 122 0.79 -10.79 9.34
CA GLY A 122 1.05 -10.09 10.59
C GLY A 122 0.14 -10.54 11.74
N THR A 123 -1.03 -11.11 11.43
CA THR A 123 -2.03 -11.62 12.40
C THR A 123 -2.30 -13.11 12.27
N ILE A 124 -1.91 -13.73 11.15
CA ILE A 124 -2.07 -15.17 10.90
C ILE A 124 -0.73 -15.86 10.69
N GLN A 125 -0.69 -17.18 10.87
CA GLN A 125 0.45 -17.98 10.45
C GLN A 125 0.29 -18.42 9.00
N MET A 126 1.31 -18.16 8.19
CA MET A 126 1.36 -18.51 6.78
C MET A 126 2.69 -19.18 6.48
N SER A 127 2.66 -20.41 5.95
CA SER A 127 3.88 -21.08 5.49
C SER A 127 4.43 -20.38 4.25
N ALA A 128 5.74 -20.51 3.99
CA ALA A 128 6.37 -19.95 2.79
C ALA A 128 5.67 -20.42 1.50
N ALA A 129 5.33 -21.72 1.40
CA ALA A 129 4.59 -22.26 0.26
C ALA A 129 3.22 -21.59 0.07
N ARG A 130 2.46 -21.36 1.17
CA ARG A 130 1.18 -20.67 1.09
C ARG A 130 1.37 -19.19 0.71
N ARG A 131 2.40 -18.53 1.23
CA ARG A 131 2.71 -17.13 0.90
C ARG A 131 3.04 -16.95 -0.58
N GLY A 132 3.93 -17.77 -1.13
CA GLY A 132 4.25 -17.77 -2.55
C GLY A 132 3.04 -18.03 -3.44
N ALA A 133 2.16 -18.97 -3.04
CA ALA A 133 0.91 -19.25 -3.75
C ALA A 133 -0.07 -18.05 -3.72
N VAL A 134 -0.17 -17.34 -2.60
CA VAL A 134 -1.01 -16.13 -2.50
C VAL A 134 -0.44 -15.00 -3.35
N ILE A 135 0.87 -14.75 -3.31
CA ILE A 135 1.53 -13.73 -4.15
C ILE A 135 1.27 -14.03 -5.64
N THR A 136 1.47 -15.28 -6.06
CA THR A 136 1.23 -15.71 -7.44
C THR A 136 -0.23 -15.50 -7.83
N ALA A 137 -1.19 -15.90 -6.99
CA ALA A 137 -2.61 -15.71 -7.28
C ALA A 137 -3.04 -14.23 -7.41
N VAL A 138 -2.39 -13.34 -6.66
CA VAL A 138 -2.61 -11.89 -6.77
C VAL A 138 -2.05 -11.34 -8.08
N LEU A 139 -0.83 -11.75 -8.46
CA LEU A 139 -0.21 -11.38 -9.73
C LEU A 139 -1.03 -11.88 -10.93
N ASP A 140 -1.48 -13.13 -10.89
CA ASP A 140 -2.32 -13.75 -11.93
C ASP A 140 -3.68 -13.03 -12.09
N ALA A 141 -4.19 -12.44 -11.00
CA ALA A 141 -5.38 -11.61 -11.03
C ALA A 141 -5.13 -10.18 -11.57
N GLY A 142 -3.89 -9.84 -11.94
CA GLY A 142 -3.53 -8.60 -12.61
C GLY A 142 -3.23 -7.42 -11.68
N PHE A 143 -2.93 -7.66 -10.40
CA PHE A 143 -2.59 -6.61 -9.43
C PHE A 143 -1.08 -6.47 -9.24
N ASP A 144 -0.64 -5.25 -8.92
CA ASP A 144 0.65 -5.09 -8.26
C ASP A 144 0.61 -5.74 -6.86
N VAL A 145 1.66 -6.46 -6.49
CA VAL A 145 1.82 -7.01 -5.13
C VAL A 145 2.72 -6.11 -4.30
N ILE A 146 2.23 -5.70 -3.14
CA ILE A 146 3.04 -5.07 -2.09
C ILE A 146 3.00 -6.04 -0.92
N THR A 147 4.14 -6.52 -0.44
CA THR A 147 4.15 -7.40 0.74
C THR A 147 4.49 -6.63 2.00
N GLU A 148 4.17 -7.20 3.16
CA GLU A 148 4.63 -6.71 4.46
C GLU A 148 5.32 -7.86 5.21
N VAL A 149 6.49 -7.57 5.77
CA VAL A 149 7.31 -8.50 6.56
C VAL A 149 7.43 -7.97 7.98
N GLY A 150 7.03 -8.81 8.92
CA GLY A 150 7.06 -8.55 10.37
C GLY A 150 5.77 -9.04 11.02
N LYS A 151 5.76 -9.04 12.36
CA LYS A 151 4.59 -9.46 13.15
C LYS A 151 4.02 -8.28 13.89
N LYS A 152 2.69 -8.28 14.03
CA LYS A 152 2.00 -7.23 14.78
C LYS A 152 2.18 -7.41 16.28
N ASP A 153 2.33 -8.64 16.74
CA ASP A 153 2.57 -8.92 18.15
C ASP A 153 4.03 -8.58 18.51
N PRO A 154 4.28 -7.62 19.44
CA PRO A 154 5.63 -7.24 19.85
C PRO A 154 6.43 -8.40 20.45
N THR A 155 5.76 -9.45 20.94
CA THR A 155 6.42 -10.64 21.50
C THR A 155 6.93 -11.59 20.41
N GLN A 156 6.51 -11.40 19.15
CA GLN A 156 6.89 -12.23 18.00
C GLN A 156 7.90 -11.51 17.10
N HIS A 157 8.97 -11.01 17.70
CA HIS A 157 10.02 -10.31 16.95
C HIS A 157 10.76 -11.28 16.02
N LEU A 158 10.85 -10.91 14.74
CA LEU A 158 11.64 -11.66 13.76
C LEU A 158 13.09 -11.18 13.82
N PRO A 159 14.07 -12.08 13.90
CA PRO A 159 15.48 -11.70 13.75
C PRO A 159 15.75 -10.99 12.42
N PRO A 160 16.68 -10.03 12.35
CA PRO A 160 16.97 -9.29 11.12
C PRO A 160 17.30 -10.17 9.91
N GLU A 161 18.01 -11.28 10.12
CA GLU A 161 18.32 -12.24 9.07
C GLU A 161 17.06 -12.90 8.49
N GLU A 162 16.08 -13.25 9.33
CA GLU A 162 14.82 -13.82 8.87
C GLU A 162 13.98 -12.78 8.11
N VAL A 163 14.04 -11.51 8.53
CA VAL A 163 13.41 -10.41 7.79
C VAL A 163 14.04 -10.28 6.39
N VAL A 164 15.36 -10.29 6.28
CA VAL A 164 16.06 -10.23 4.98
C VAL A 164 15.69 -11.40 4.09
N ASP A 165 15.63 -12.62 4.63
CA ASP A 165 15.28 -13.82 3.86
C ASP A 165 13.83 -13.77 3.36
N ARG A 166 12.89 -13.30 4.20
CA ARG A 166 11.50 -13.09 3.79
C ARG A 166 11.36 -11.99 2.73
N VAL A 167 12.10 -10.88 2.87
CA VAL A 167 12.13 -9.82 1.86
C VAL A 167 12.59 -10.36 0.51
N ARG A 168 13.69 -11.12 0.49
CA ARG A 168 14.20 -11.75 -0.75
C ARG A 168 13.18 -12.72 -1.34
N PHE A 169 12.61 -13.58 -0.50
CA PHE A 169 11.56 -14.51 -0.90
C PHE A 169 10.40 -13.80 -1.61
N ASP A 170 9.89 -12.72 -1.02
CA ASP A 170 8.77 -11.97 -1.61
C ASP A 170 9.13 -11.35 -2.96
N LEU A 171 10.32 -10.75 -3.06
CA LEU A 171 10.82 -10.17 -4.30
C LEU A 171 11.01 -11.23 -5.39
N ASP A 172 11.56 -12.40 -5.04
CA ASP A 172 11.75 -13.52 -5.98
C ASP A 172 10.41 -14.07 -6.51
N TYR A 173 9.34 -13.99 -5.70
CA TYR A 173 7.97 -14.32 -6.12
C TYR A 173 7.26 -13.20 -6.89
N GLY A 174 7.91 -12.06 -7.11
CA GLY A 174 7.38 -10.96 -7.93
C GLY A 174 6.68 -9.85 -7.15
N ALA A 175 6.88 -9.76 -5.84
CA ALA A 175 6.46 -8.57 -5.10
C ALA A 175 7.14 -7.31 -5.68
N LYS A 176 6.36 -6.26 -5.91
CA LYS A 176 6.87 -4.99 -6.42
C LYS A 176 7.60 -4.20 -5.34
N LEU A 177 7.11 -4.29 -4.10
CA LEU A 177 7.64 -3.63 -2.91
C LEU A 177 7.45 -4.54 -1.70
N VAL A 178 8.37 -4.43 -0.73
CA VAL A 178 8.25 -5.09 0.57
C VAL A 178 8.30 -4.03 1.67
N ILE A 179 7.23 -3.96 2.46
CA ILE A 179 7.09 -3.10 3.63
C ILE A 179 7.73 -3.82 4.82
N LEU A 180 8.50 -3.09 5.62
CA LEU A 180 8.93 -3.55 6.94
C LEU A 180 7.89 -3.10 7.97
N GLU A 181 7.25 -4.03 8.66
CA GLU A 181 6.17 -3.73 9.60
C GLU A 181 6.70 -2.96 10.82
N ALA A 182 5.97 -1.91 11.17
CA ALA A 182 6.24 -1.04 12.31
C ALA A 182 4.97 -0.59 13.03
N ARG A 183 3.81 -1.08 12.57
CA ARG A 183 2.49 -0.54 12.87
C ARG A 183 2.38 0.95 12.52
N GLU A 184 1.17 1.49 12.71
CA GLU A 184 0.96 2.93 12.65
C GLU A 184 1.74 3.69 13.73
N SER A 185 1.93 3.09 14.91
CA SER A 185 2.56 3.76 16.05
C SER A 185 4.05 4.03 15.85
N GLY A 186 4.74 3.25 15.01
CA GLY A 186 6.18 3.36 14.81
C GLY A 186 6.99 3.16 16.10
N LYS A 187 6.50 2.32 17.02
CA LYS A 187 7.08 2.12 18.36
C LYS A 187 7.11 0.65 18.71
N GLY A 188 8.29 0.16 19.11
CA GLY A 188 8.49 -1.19 19.66
C GLY A 188 8.17 -2.35 18.71
N VAL A 189 8.13 -2.09 17.40
CA VAL A 189 7.85 -3.11 16.35
C VAL A 189 8.80 -2.88 15.19
N GLY A 190 9.29 -3.99 14.62
CA GLY A 190 10.23 -3.97 13.50
C GLY A 190 11.55 -3.30 13.85
N ILE A 191 11.96 -2.31 13.05
CA ILE A 191 13.23 -1.60 13.22
C ILE A 191 13.19 -0.50 14.29
N PHE A 192 12.03 -0.23 14.88
CA PHE A 192 11.85 0.86 15.84
C PHE A 192 11.99 0.37 17.28
N ALA A 193 12.89 1.00 18.03
CA ALA A 193 12.98 0.82 19.47
C ALA A 193 11.73 1.40 20.18
N GLY A 194 11.49 0.93 21.41
CA GLY A 194 10.40 1.40 22.28
C GLY A 194 10.65 2.77 22.89
#